data_AF-A0A8J7IHU7-F1
#
_entry.id   AF-A0A8J7IHU7-F1
#
_cell.length_a   1.000
_cell.length_b   1.000
_cell.length_c   1.000
_cell.angle_alpha   90.00
_cell.angle_beta   90.00
_cell.angle_gamma   90.00
#
_symmetry.space_group_name_H-M   'P 1'
#
loop_
_entity.id
_entity.type
_entity.pdbx_description
1 polymer ?
#
loop_
_entity_poly.entity_id
_entity_poly.type
_entity_poly.pdbx_seq_one_letter_code
_entity_poly.pdbx_strand_id
1 'polypeptide(L)'
;MKRTSIIVLSLIFVSCNPFGEHKVLKYKDDLTYLISKFKEYEEGTYGRDEIDEFIIADIRKMGIDFVVINDINKNPSYSGFVEENDSLIIFIDKADNILDLERRIIYDLKKYPRNFGSDNIIHASYKIVRIDERWYYSEIGFD
;
A
#
# COMPACT_ATOMS: atom_id res chain seq x y z
N MET A 1 28.23 40.91 -2.71
CA MET A 1 28.15 39.56 -3.30
C MET A 1 27.12 38.75 -2.52
N LYS A 2 25.88 38.77 -3.02
CA LYS A 2 24.77 37.90 -2.62
C LYS A 2 24.70 36.79 -3.67
N ARG A 3 24.46 35.52 -3.30
CA ARG A 3 23.88 34.41 -4.13
C ARG A 3 24.41 32.98 -3.85
N THR A 4 24.86 32.64 -2.64
CA THR A 4 25.30 31.24 -2.36
C THR A 4 24.67 30.58 -1.15
N SER A 5 23.44 30.95 -0.76
CA SER A 5 22.76 30.32 0.39
C SER A 5 21.38 29.71 0.10
N ILE A 6 21.01 29.50 -1.18
CA ILE A 6 19.70 28.91 -1.56
C ILE A 6 19.88 27.55 -2.26
N ILE A 7 20.77 26.69 -1.75
CA ILE A 7 20.95 25.33 -2.33
C ILE A 7 20.76 24.22 -1.28
N VAL A 8 20.62 24.55 0.01
CA VAL A 8 20.54 23.51 1.08
C VAL A 8 19.10 23.27 1.58
N LEU A 9 18.09 24.01 1.11
CA LEU A 9 16.70 23.83 1.54
C LEU A 9 15.82 23.02 0.56
N SER A 10 16.41 22.25 -0.35
CA SER A 10 15.69 21.38 -1.29
C SER A 10 15.79 19.89 -0.97
N LEU A 11 16.48 19.51 0.12
CA LEU A 11 16.84 18.12 0.43
C LEU A 11 15.97 17.42 1.49
N ILE A 12 14.79 17.96 1.87
CA ILE A 12 13.89 17.33 2.86
C ILE A 12 12.46 17.10 2.33
N PHE A 13 12.25 17.10 1.02
CA PHE A 13 11.09 16.41 0.44
C PHE A 13 11.44 14.95 0.17
N VAL A 14 11.99 14.26 1.17
CA VAL A 14 12.01 12.80 1.13
C VAL A 14 10.54 12.42 1.23
N SER A 15 9.91 12.11 0.09
CA SER A 15 8.50 11.77 0.05
C SER A 15 8.20 10.78 1.18
N CYS A 16 7.31 11.12 2.11
CA CYS A 16 6.77 10.19 3.11
C CYS A 16 5.88 9.11 2.48
N ASN A 17 6.08 8.81 1.19
CA ASN A 17 5.32 7.86 0.43
C ASN A 17 6.01 6.48 0.51
N PRO A 18 5.33 5.44 1.02
CA PRO A 18 5.86 4.08 1.16
C PRO A 18 5.76 3.25 -0.12
N PHE A 19 5.08 3.73 -1.16
CA PHE A 19 4.85 3.05 -2.43
C PHE A 19 6.12 3.00 -3.27
N GLY A 20 6.82 1.88 -3.13
CA GLY A 20 7.95 1.46 -3.92
C GLY A 20 8.59 0.24 -3.26
N GLU A 21 9.03 -0.72 -4.07
CA GLU A 21 9.54 -2.02 -3.63
C GLU A 21 10.53 -1.91 -2.45
N HIS A 22 11.53 -1.03 -2.56
CA HIS A 22 12.56 -0.82 -1.52
C HIS A 22 12.15 0.16 -0.40
N LYS A 23 10.98 0.80 -0.50
CA LYS A 23 10.50 1.78 0.48
C LYS A 23 9.59 1.16 1.54
N VAL A 24 8.89 0.08 1.24
CA VAL A 24 7.93 -0.55 2.17
C VAL A 24 8.56 -0.83 3.54
N LEU A 25 9.75 -1.43 3.58
CA LEU A 25 10.45 -1.70 4.85
C LEU A 25 10.93 -0.46 5.58
N LYS A 26 11.24 0.62 4.85
CA LYS A 26 11.63 1.90 5.45
C LYS A 26 10.49 2.52 6.26
N TYR A 27 9.25 2.25 5.86
CA TYR A 27 8.03 2.73 6.51
C TYR A 27 7.30 1.62 7.27
N LYS A 28 7.96 0.50 7.58
CA LYS A 28 7.33 -0.68 8.21
C LYS A 28 6.62 -0.32 9.52
N ASP A 29 7.24 0.50 10.36
CA ASP A 29 6.68 0.87 11.67
C ASP A 29 5.41 1.72 11.52
N ASP A 30 5.47 2.71 10.64
CA ASP A 30 4.35 3.59 10.28
C ASP A 30 3.16 2.79 9.69
N LEU A 31 3.45 1.88 8.75
CA LEU A 31 2.45 1.00 8.15
C LEU A 31 1.89 0.00 9.17
N THR A 32 2.71 -0.51 10.08
CA THR A 32 2.28 -1.42 11.17
C THR A 32 1.38 -0.69 12.16
N TYR A 33 1.68 0.57 12.47
CA TYR A 33 0.82 1.43 13.25
C TYR A 33 -0.55 1.59 12.58
N LEU A 34 -0.59 1.90 11.28
CA LEU A 34 -1.87 1.98 10.54
C LEU A 34 -2.63 0.65 10.58
N ILE A 35 -1.97 -0.48 10.35
CA ILE A 35 -2.60 -1.81 10.48
C ILE A 35 -3.24 -1.99 11.85
N SER A 36 -2.57 -1.58 12.93
CA SER A 36 -3.12 -1.71 14.29
C SER A 36 -4.44 -0.94 14.48
N LYS A 37 -4.61 0.16 13.74
CA LYS A 37 -5.83 0.98 13.76
C LYS A 37 -6.94 0.41 12.91
N PHE A 38 -6.60 -0.19 11.77
CA PHE A 38 -7.56 -0.82 10.87
C PHE A 38 -8.06 -2.20 11.33
N LYS A 39 -7.43 -2.82 12.34
CA LYS A 39 -7.93 -4.09 12.90
C LYS A 39 -9.33 -4.00 13.51
N GLU A 40 -9.79 -2.80 13.85
CA GLU A 40 -11.11 -2.55 14.42
C GLU A 40 -12.17 -2.22 13.35
N TYR A 41 -11.75 -2.05 12.10
CA TYR A 41 -12.65 -1.74 11.00
C TYR A 41 -13.28 -3.02 10.46
N GLU A 42 -14.51 -2.89 9.96
CA GLU A 42 -15.16 -3.97 9.23
C GLU A 42 -14.46 -4.22 7.88
N GLU A 43 -14.79 -5.34 7.24
CA GLU A 43 -14.31 -5.61 5.89
C GLU A 43 -14.88 -4.56 4.92
N GLY A 44 -14.04 -4.04 4.02
CA GLY A 44 -14.48 -2.98 3.12
C GLY A 44 -13.36 -2.31 2.33
N THR A 45 -13.76 -1.32 1.54
CA THR A 45 -12.85 -0.38 0.85
C THR A 45 -13.15 0.99 1.40
N TYR A 46 -12.14 1.63 1.97
CA TYR A 46 -12.26 2.91 2.65
C TYR A 46 -11.50 3.97 1.88
N GLY A 47 -12.22 4.98 1.40
CA GLY A 47 -11.67 6.23 0.91
C GLY A 47 -11.18 7.13 2.06
N ARG A 48 -10.44 8.18 1.70
CA ARG A 48 -9.91 9.18 2.65
C ARG A 48 -10.98 9.87 3.50
N ASP A 49 -12.20 9.98 3.00
CA ASP A 49 -13.34 10.60 3.65
C ASP A 49 -14.09 9.65 4.60
N GLU A 50 -13.86 8.34 4.46
CA GLU A 50 -14.49 7.29 5.27
C GLU A 50 -13.58 6.85 6.43
N ILE A 51 -12.35 7.36 6.48
CA ILE A 51 -11.33 7.04 7.47
C ILE A 51 -11.38 8.05 8.63
N ASP A 52 -11.26 7.54 9.86
CA ASP A 52 -11.27 8.33 11.10
C ASP A 52 -10.26 9.50 11.09
N GLU A 53 -10.67 10.64 11.63
CA GLU A 53 -9.88 11.87 11.75
C GLU A 53 -8.53 11.68 12.47
N PHE A 54 -8.42 10.70 13.37
CA PHE A 54 -7.21 10.40 14.11
C PHE A 54 -6.12 9.74 13.27
N ILE A 55 -6.48 9.11 12.14
CA ILE A 55 -5.54 8.42 11.24
C ILE A 55 -5.50 8.99 9.83
N ILE A 56 -6.46 9.85 9.45
CA ILE A 56 -6.50 10.44 8.11
C ILE A 56 -5.27 11.29 7.78
N ALA A 57 -4.68 11.95 8.79
CA ALA A 57 -3.46 12.73 8.60
C ALA A 57 -2.29 11.84 8.16
N ASP A 58 -2.15 10.67 8.76
CA ASP A 58 -1.11 9.69 8.43
C ASP A 58 -1.34 9.08 7.03
N ILE A 59 -2.58 8.71 6.72
CA ILE A 59 -3.00 8.22 5.40
C ILE A 59 -2.65 9.23 4.30
N ARG A 60 -3.00 10.51 4.49
CA ARG A 60 -2.69 11.58 3.52
C ARG A 60 -1.19 11.81 3.40
N LYS A 61 -0.47 11.86 4.52
CA LYS A 61 0.98 12.03 4.53
C LYS A 61 1.71 10.92 3.78
N MET A 62 1.18 9.70 3.86
CA MET A 62 1.71 8.54 3.14
C MET A 62 1.30 8.46 1.68
N GLY A 63 0.40 9.34 1.21
CA GLY A 63 -0.11 9.27 -0.16
C GLY A 63 -0.97 8.04 -0.41
N ILE A 64 -1.65 7.53 0.62
CA ILE A 64 -2.59 6.41 0.49
C ILE A 64 -3.94 7.00 0.06
N ASP A 65 -4.49 6.51 -1.05
CA ASP A 65 -5.81 6.90 -1.56
C ASP A 65 -6.93 6.04 -1.00
N PHE A 66 -6.71 4.72 -0.95
CA PHE A 66 -7.67 3.76 -0.41
C PHE A 66 -6.99 2.75 0.52
N VAL A 67 -7.77 2.27 1.47
CA VAL A 67 -7.43 1.10 2.28
C VAL A 67 -8.49 0.03 2.05
N VAL A 68 -8.05 -1.16 1.66
CA VAL A 68 -8.91 -2.33 1.53
C VAL A 68 -8.63 -3.27 2.70
N ILE A 69 -9.69 -3.67 3.39
CA ILE A 69 -9.64 -4.63 4.48
C ILE A 69 -10.47 -5.83 4.04
N ASN A 70 -9.78 -6.95 3.87
CA ASN A 70 -10.39 -8.22 3.59
C ASN A 70 -10.09 -9.15 4.78
N ASP A 71 -11.04 -9.99 5.15
CA ASP A 71 -10.80 -11.08 6.10
C ASP A 71 -11.44 -12.38 5.62
N ILE A 72 -12.73 -12.55 5.86
CA ILE A 72 -13.49 -13.74 5.51
C ILE A 72 -14.11 -13.59 4.12
N ASN A 73 -14.68 -12.43 3.79
CA ASN A 73 -15.32 -12.24 2.48
C ASN A 73 -14.33 -11.72 1.43
N LYS A 74 -14.45 -12.24 0.21
CA LYS A 74 -13.67 -11.74 -0.94
C LYS A 74 -14.18 -10.37 -1.35
N ASN A 75 -13.28 -9.41 -1.50
CA ASN A 75 -13.58 -8.15 -2.17
C ASN A 75 -13.45 -8.35 -3.69
N PRO A 76 -14.54 -8.25 -4.48
CA PRO A 76 -14.51 -8.56 -5.91
C PRO A 76 -13.55 -7.66 -6.69
N SER A 77 -13.42 -6.39 -6.29
CA SER A 77 -12.56 -5.40 -6.95
C SER A 77 -11.07 -5.64 -6.72
N TYR A 78 -10.72 -6.38 -5.66
CA TYR A 78 -9.34 -6.71 -5.29
C TYR A 78 -9.15 -8.22 -5.12
N SER A 79 -10.02 -9.01 -5.76
CA SER A 79 -9.94 -10.46 -5.80
C SER A 79 -8.88 -10.87 -6.83
N GLY A 80 -7.94 -11.72 -6.43
CA GLY A 80 -6.85 -12.14 -7.33
C GLY A 80 -5.48 -12.29 -6.67
N PHE A 81 -5.32 -11.81 -5.43
CA PHE A 81 -4.08 -12.05 -4.66
C PHE A 81 -4.03 -13.43 -4.02
N VAL A 82 -5.19 -14.03 -3.72
CA VAL A 82 -5.31 -15.39 -3.15
C VAL A 82 -6.60 -16.08 -3.62
N GLU A 83 -6.57 -17.40 -3.74
CA GLU A 83 -7.77 -18.21 -4.03
C GLU A 83 -8.66 -18.44 -2.79
N GLU A 84 -8.12 -18.30 -1.58
CA GLU A 84 -8.80 -18.56 -0.31
C GLU A 84 -8.70 -17.41 0.72
N ASN A 85 -9.84 -17.10 1.34
CA ASN A 85 -10.13 -16.19 2.45
C ASN A 85 -9.04 -15.14 2.71
N ASP A 86 -9.31 -13.94 2.19
CA ASP A 86 -8.37 -12.87 2.00
C ASP A 86 -8.13 -12.10 3.30
N SER A 87 -7.56 -12.70 4.36
CA SER A 87 -7.08 -11.95 5.53
C SER A 87 -5.93 -11.01 5.16
N LEU A 88 -6.23 -9.83 4.62
CA LEU A 88 -5.31 -8.88 4.01
C LEU A 88 -5.71 -7.45 4.37
N ILE A 89 -4.71 -6.59 4.59
CA ILE A 89 -4.87 -5.15 4.48
C ILE A 89 -4.07 -4.68 3.28
N ILE A 90 -4.69 -3.91 2.41
CA ILE A 90 -4.07 -3.38 1.20
C ILE A 90 -4.14 -1.86 1.24
N PHE A 91 -2.99 -1.21 1.26
CA PHE A 91 -2.86 0.22 1.05
C PHE A 91 -2.67 0.47 -0.45
N ILE A 92 -3.42 1.42 -1.00
CA ILE A 92 -3.47 1.69 -2.45
C ILE A 92 -3.16 3.15 -2.74
N ASP A 93 -2.30 3.35 -3.73
CA ASP A 93 -1.98 4.62 -4.38
C ASP A 93 -2.43 4.49 -5.83
N LYS A 94 -3.50 5.19 -6.16
CA LYS A 94 -4.28 5.01 -7.38
C LYS A 94 -3.50 5.58 -8.56
N ALA A 95 -3.63 4.95 -9.72
CA ALA A 95 -3.20 5.58 -10.96
C ALA A 95 -4.05 6.84 -11.23
N ASP A 96 -3.39 7.98 -11.41
CA ASP A 96 -4.06 9.24 -11.75
C ASP A 96 -4.46 9.31 -13.24
N ASN A 97 -3.80 8.51 -14.09
CA ASN A 97 -4.08 8.41 -15.52
C ASN A 97 -3.72 7.02 -16.08
N ILE A 98 -4.05 6.78 -17.35
CA ILE A 98 -3.89 5.47 -18.03
C ILE A 98 -2.42 5.06 -18.19
N LEU A 99 -1.47 6.00 -18.11
CA LEU A 99 -0.03 5.72 -18.22
C LEU A 99 0.62 5.45 -16.86
N ASP A 100 -0.09 5.73 -15.76
CA ASP A 100 0.39 5.48 -14.42
C ASP A 100 -0.02 4.08 -13.94
N LEU A 101 0.80 3.53 -13.05
CA LEU A 101 0.54 2.25 -12.41
C LEU A 101 -0.15 2.48 -11.08
N GLU A 102 -1.18 1.68 -10.79
CA GLU A 102 -1.68 1.60 -9.43
C GLU A 102 -0.67 0.83 -8.58
N ARG A 103 -0.28 1.41 -7.45
CA ARG A 103 0.69 0.81 -6.53
C ARG A 103 0.00 0.34 -5.28
N ARG A 104 0.37 -0.84 -4.80
CA ARG A 104 -0.26 -1.50 -3.67
C ARG A 104 0.80 -1.97 -2.69
N ILE A 105 0.54 -1.78 -1.40
CA ILE A 105 1.29 -2.39 -0.31
C ILE A 105 0.35 -3.33 0.41
N ILE A 106 0.71 -4.61 0.48
CA ILE A 106 -0.16 -5.66 0.98
C ILE A 106 0.45 -6.24 2.25
N TYR A 107 -0.39 -6.39 3.27
CA TYR A 107 -0.04 -7.05 4.51
C TYR A 107 -0.87 -8.31 4.74
N ASP A 108 -0.20 -9.44 5.01
CA ASP A 108 -0.86 -10.71 5.32
C ASP A 108 -1.23 -10.83 6.80
N LEU A 109 -2.54 -10.72 7.08
CA LEU A 109 -3.13 -10.85 8.42
C LEU A 109 -3.29 -12.30 8.89
N LYS A 110 -3.13 -13.32 8.02
CA LYS A 110 -3.31 -14.72 8.46
C LYS A 110 -2.38 -15.07 9.62
N LYS A 111 -2.85 -15.95 10.52
CA LYS A 111 -2.04 -16.46 11.65
C LYS A 111 -0.68 -16.99 11.18
N TYR A 112 -0.66 -17.74 10.09
CA TYR A 112 0.56 -18.20 9.43
C TYR A 112 0.72 -17.50 8.07
N PRO A 113 1.90 -16.92 7.77
CA PRO A 113 2.11 -16.19 6.53
C PRO A 113 2.03 -17.14 5.33
N ARG A 114 1.24 -16.75 4.33
CA ARG A 114 0.95 -17.56 3.14
C ARG A 114 2.10 -17.59 2.14
N ASN A 115 2.97 -16.59 2.19
CA ASN A 115 4.20 -16.54 1.41
C ASN A 115 3.94 -16.60 -0.12
N PHE A 116 3.31 -15.55 -0.67
CA PHE A 116 2.82 -15.47 -2.06
C PHE A 116 3.90 -15.49 -3.16
N GLY A 117 5.17 -15.71 -2.82
CA GLY A 117 6.26 -15.65 -3.81
C GLY A 117 6.52 -14.23 -4.34
N SER A 118 7.30 -14.13 -5.42
CA SER A 118 7.59 -12.89 -6.14
C SER A 118 7.36 -13.15 -7.61
N ASP A 119 6.10 -13.22 -7.98
CA ASP A 119 5.70 -13.70 -9.29
C ASP A 119 5.40 -12.52 -10.22
N ASN A 120 6.07 -12.50 -11.36
CA ASN A 120 5.56 -11.82 -12.54
C ASN A 120 4.65 -12.81 -13.25
N ILE A 121 3.34 -12.53 -13.27
CA ILE A 121 2.40 -13.44 -13.92
C ILE A 121 2.41 -13.13 -15.41
N ILE A 122 2.99 -14.03 -16.19
CA ILE A 122 3.13 -13.89 -17.64
C ILE A 122 1.71 -13.77 -18.24
N HIS A 123 1.45 -12.68 -18.97
CA HIS A 123 0.15 -12.25 -19.53
C HIS A 123 -0.82 -11.56 -18.57
N ALA A 124 -0.41 -11.20 -17.36
CA ALA A 124 -1.21 -10.35 -16.50
C ALA A 124 -0.60 -8.95 -16.42
N SER A 125 -1.44 -7.91 -16.39
CA SER A 125 -1.04 -6.51 -16.22
C SER A 125 -0.56 -6.18 -14.80
N TYR A 126 -0.19 -7.18 -13.99
CA TYR A 126 0.22 -7.01 -12.60
C TYR A 126 1.54 -7.70 -12.24
N LYS A 127 2.25 -7.09 -11.29
CA LYS A 127 3.47 -7.60 -10.64
C LYS A 127 3.23 -7.69 -9.14
N ILE A 128 3.72 -8.76 -8.50
CA ILE A 128 3.80 -8.88 -7.04
C ILE A 128 5.23 -9.25 -6.61
N VAL A 129 5.73 -8.56 -5.60
CA VAL A 129 7.05 -8.81 -5.01
C VAL A 129 6.90 -8.99 -3.52
N ARG A 130 7.41 -10.11 -3.01
CA ARG A 130 7.53 -10.32 -1.58
C ARG A 130 8.67 -9.46 -1.04
N ILE A 131 8.33 -8.59 -0.11
CA ILE A 131 9.28 -7.70 0.55
C ILE A 131 9.85 -8.36 1.82
N ASP A 132 8.99 -9.05 2.58
CA ASP A 132 9.34 -9.76 3.82
C ASP A 132 8.33 -10.90 4.06
N GLU A 133 8.34 -11.56 5.23
CA GLU A 133 7.40 -12.63 5.59
C GLU A 133 5.92 -12.30 5.38
N ARG A 134 5.51 -11.05 5.66
CA ARG A 134 4.10 -10.63 5.62
C ARG A 134 3.83 -9.45 4.70
N TRP A 135 4.87 -8.85 4.14
CA TRP A 135 4.80 -7.63 3.37
C TRP A 135 5.04 -7.92 1.90
N TYR A 136 4.17 -7.38 1.06
CA TYR A 136 4.29 -7.47 -0.39
C TYR A 136 4.08 -6.09 -1.01
N TYR A 137 4.72 -5.89 -2.15
CA TYR A 137 4.53 -4.75 -3.01
C TYR A 137 3.94 -5.23 -4.32
N SER A 138 2.98 -4.49 -4.87
CA SER A 138 2.39 -4.81 -6.16
C SER A 138 2.17 -3.56 -6.99
N GLU A 139 2.31 -3.72 -8.30
CA GLU A 139 2.02 -2.71 -9.32
C GLU A 139 1.02 -3.31 -10.31
N ILE A 140 0.00 -2.54 -10.68
CA ILE A 140 -0.95 -2.90 -11.72
C ILE A 140 -0.96 -1.82 -12.80
N GLY A 141 -0.68 -2.23 -14.03
CA GLY A 141 -0.86 -1.42 -15.23
C GLY A 141 -2.23 -1.59 -15.84
N PHE A 142 -2.57 -0.72 -16.79
CA PHE A 142 -3.73 -0.92 -17.63
C PHE A 142 -3.53 -2.17 -18.51
N ASP A 143 -4.54 -3.05 -18.55
CA ASP A 143 -4.65 -4.16 -19.50
C ASP A 143 -5.24 -3.67 -20.83
#